data_AF-A0A0P6Y4H6-F1
#
_entry.id   AF-A0A0P6Y4H6-F1
#
_cell.length_a   1.000
_cell.length_b   1.000
_cell.length_c   1.000
_cell.angle_alpha   90.00
_cell.angle_beta   90.00
_cell.angle_gamma   90.00
#
_symmetry.space_group_name_H-M   'P 1'
#
loop_
_entity.id
_entity.type
_entity.pdbx_description
1 polymer ?
#
loop_
_entity_poly.entity_id
_entity_poly.type
_entity_poly.pdbx_seq_one_letter_code
_entity_poly.pdbx_strand_id
1 'polypeptide(L)'
;MDETPERKPSFGATAGSVFMAFVRVVVVLLAMLILLLAAYFGVVYLYQQVIEPIQNSELRMDEMENRLQTQRQQIDERLSQFNDRLTALESQSDLHAEDMDQLRVDLEALQAAVTDQALEVRRLNQIESAVSYLATQVMEQRLERFTATPTPTPYGWKGAGEQVNLEALRSDVEVLKALLLIDRARSDLLQDQPEEAENHIRAAQSLLAALAEREPADARLRVIPGVTRRLDLALEDVATSPILSAEDLLTAWRVLEDEFIITKEIGKEIEDETGVGPEAAPDWGPTYTPIPTFTTTPTLPPMVTPTAYMTPTPR
;
A
#
# COMPACT_ATOMS: atom_id res chain seq x y z
N MET A 1 73.12 32.77 125.97
CA MET A 1 72.44 31.48 125.74
C MET A 1 71.56 31.66 124.51
N ASP A 2 72.02 31.27 123.33
CA ASP A 2 71.59 30.02 122.72
C ASP A 2 72.43 29.74 121.48
N GLU A 3 72.55 28.46 121.18
CA GLU A 3 73.60 27.84 120.38
C GLU A 3 73.34 27.92 118.87
N THR A 4 74.42 28.14 118.13
CA THR A 4 74.54 27.78 116.71
C THR A 4 74.48 26.27 116.53
N PRO A 5 73.92 25.77 115.42
CA PRO A 5 74.44 24.55 114.83
C PRO A 5 75.04 24.83 113.45
N GLU A 6 76.36 24.62 113.36
CA GLU A 6 77.10 24.46 112.10
C GLU A 6 76.52 23.30 111.28
N ARG A 7 76.10 23.59 110.04
CA ARG A 7 75.76 22.57 109.04
C ARG A 7 77.01 22.20 108.24
N LYS A 8 77.46 20.96 108.37
CA LYS A 8 78.51 20.36 107.53
C LYS A 8 78.06 20.28 106.06
N PRO A 9 78.91 20.64 105.09
CA PRO A 9 78.61 20.46 103.67
C PRO A 9 78.70 18.98 103.29
N SER A 10 77.60 18.39 102.83
CA SER A 10 77.57 17.00 102.35
C SER A 10 77.97 16.95 100.87
N PHE A 11 79.02 16.18 100.57
CA PHE A 11 79.54 15.95 99.22
C PHE A 11 78.54 15.23 98.28
N GLY A 12 77.43 14.70 98.80
CA GLY A 12 76.37 14.08 98.01
C GLY A 12 75.40 15.07 97.34
N ALA A 13 75.33 16.32 97.80
CA ALA A 13 74.41 17.33 97.25
C ALA A 13 74.86 17.85 95.87
N THR A 14 76.16 17.88 95.61
CA THR A 14 76.73 18.41 94.37
C THR A 14 76.58 17.43 93.20
N ALA A 15 76.72 16.12 93.43
CA ALA A 15 76.54 15.09 92.41
C ALA A 15 75.08 15.00 91.89
N GLY A 16 74.10 15.17 92.78
CA GLY A 16 72.67 15.20 92.40
C GLY A 16 72.31 16.39 91.50
N SER A 17 72.95 17.55 91.73
CA SER A 17 72.69 18.76 90.93
C SER A 17 73.17 18.64 89.47
N VAL A 18 74.30 17.96 89.23
CA VAL A 18 74.85 17.74 87.87
C VAL A 18 74.02 16.71 87.09
N PHE A 19 73.54 15.66 87.75
CA PHE A 19 72.64 14.68 87.11
C PHE A 19 71.31 15.32 86.68
N MET A 20 70.71 16.15 87.54
CA MET A 20 69.51 16.92 87.18
C MET A 20 69.75 17.89 86.01
N ALA A 21 70.91 18.55 85.97
CA ALA A 21 71.28 19.41 84.85
C ALA A 21 71.41 18.61 83.53
N PHE A 22 72.02 17.42 83.57
CA PHE A 22 72.14 16.53 82.42
C PHE A 22 70.77 16.06 81.91
N VAL A 23 69.89 15.58 82.81
CA VAL A 23 68.52 15.18 82.45
C VAL A 23 67.76 16.35 81.81
N ARG A 24 67.91 17.57 82.33
CA ARG A 24 67.28 18.76 81.75
C ARG A 24 67.75 19.01 80.32
N VAL A 25 69.05 18.89 80.05
CA VAL A 25 69.61 19.03 78.69
C VAL A 25 69.08 17.94 77.75
N VAL A 26 69.01 16.69 78.22
CA VAL A 26 68.46 15.57 77.43
C VAL A 26 66.99 15.81 77.08
N VAL A 27 66.17 16.26 78.04
CA VAL A 27 64.75 16.56 77.78
C VAL A 27 64.59 17.71 76.78
N VAL A 28 65.42 18.76 76.87
CA VAL A 28 65.39 19.86 75.90
C VAL A 28 65.79 19.39 74.49
N LEU A 29 66.81 18.53 74.38
CA LEU A 29 67.18 17.93 73.10
C LEU A 29 66.07 17.05 72.52
N LEU A 30 65.41 16.27 73.36
CA LEU A 30 64.31 15.40 72.94
C LEU A 30 63.09 16.23 72.49
N ALA A 31 62.77 17.32 73.19
CA ALA A 31 61.74 18.26 72.77
C ALA A 31 62.07 18.92 71.43
N MET A 32 63.33 19.31 71.22
CA MET A 32 63.78 19.88 69.94
C MET A 32 63.70 18.86 68.79
N LEU A 33 64.02 17.59 69.06
CA LEU A 33 63.88 16.49 68.10
C LEU A 33 62.41 16.26 67.71
N ILE A 34 61.50 16.23 68.68
CA ILE A 34 60.06 16.07 68.43
C ILE A 34 59.54 17.25 67.60
N LEU A 35 59.99 18.47 67.89
CA LEU A 35 59.56 19.67 67.17
C LEU A 35 60.05 19.64 65.71
N LEU A 36 61.28 19.19 65.46
CA LEU A 36 61.80 18.97 64.11
C LEU A 36 61.01 17.89 63.36
N LEU A 37 60.67 16.78 64.02
CA LEU A 37 59.83 15.74 63.42
C LEU A 37 58.45 16.30 63.06
N ALA A 38 57.80 17.01 63.99
CA ALA A 38 56.49 17.60 63.77
C ALA A 38 56.49 18.61 62.62
N ALA A 39 57.55 19.44 62.51
CA ALA A 39 57.72 20.35 61.39
C ALA A 39 57.90 19.61 60.06
N TYR A 40 58.73 18.56 60.02
CA TYR A 40 58.93 17.74 58.82
C TYR A 40 57.63 17.06 58.36
N PHE A 41 56.92 16.39 59.28
CA PHE A 41 55.64 15.76 58.97
C PHE A 41 54.57 16.78 58.58
N GLY A 42 54.56 17.95 59.22
CA GLY A 42 53.65 19.05 58.86
C GLY A 42 53.84 19.52 57.43
N VAL A 43 55.09 19.70 56.97
CA VAL A 43 55.39 20.11 55.59
C VAL A 43 55.01 19.03 54.59
N VAL A 44 55.31 17.75 54.87
CA VAL A 44 54.97 16.64 53.97
C VAL A 44 53.44 16.49 53.82
N TYR A 45 52.70 16.62 54.92
CA TYR A 45 51.23 16.54 54.90
C TYR A 45 50.61 17.70 54.08
N LEU A 46 51.14 18.92 54.24
CA LEU A 46 50.72 20.09 53.46
C LEU A 46 51.03 19.94 51.96
N TYR A 47 52.19 19.35 51.63
CA TYR A 47 52.56 19.08 50.24
C TYR A 47 51.59 18.11 49.56
N GLN A 48 51.24 17.02 50.25
CA GLN A 48 50.30 16.02 49.72
C GLN A 48 48.88 16.60 49.59
N GLN A 49 48.43 17.41 50.54
CA GLN A 49 47.04 17.86 50.54
C GLN A 49 46.75 19.05 49.59
N VAL A 50 47.75 19.89 49.28
CA VAL A 50 47.51 21.13 48.51
C VAL A 50 48.04 21.06 47.07
N ILE A 51 49.15 20.38 46.82
CA ILE A 51 49.82 20.43 45.50
C ILE A 51 49.32 19.33 44.56
N GLU A 52 49.03 18.14 45.09
CA GLU A 52 48.51 17.00 44.30
C GLU A 52 47.13 17.23 43.65
N PRO A 53 46.15 17.96 44.25
CA PRO A 53 44.88 18.22 43.57
C PRO A 53 45.01 19.19 42.38
N ILE A 54 45.99 20.09 42.37
CA ILE A 54 46.12 21.11 41.31
C ILE A 54 46.56 20.45 39.98
N GLN A 55 47.49 19.48 40.03
CA GLN A 55 47.93 18.75 38.83
C GLN A 55 46.81 17.87 38.25
N ASN A 56 45.96 17.30 39.11
CA ASN A 56 44.81 16.51 38.69
C ASN A 56 43.65 17.37 38.15
N SER A 57 43.58 18.66 38.51
CA SER A 57 42.58 19.60 37.99
C SER A 57 42.90 20.08 36.57
N GLU A 58 44.18 20.27 36.23
CA GLU A 58 44.59 20.64 34.86
C GLU A 58 44.25 19.52 33.87
N LEU A 59 44.58 18.27 34.19
CA LEU A 59 44.20 17.12 33.37
C LEU A 59 42.68 16.97 33.19
N ARG A 60 41.89 17.30 34.23
CA ARG A 60 40.42 17.29 34.16
C ARG A 60 39.86 18.43 33.31
N MET A 61 40.49 19.60 33.31
CA MET A 61 40.07 20.73 32.47
C MET A 61 40.28 20.41 31.00
N ASP A 62 41.43 19.83 30.64
CA ASP A 62 41.68 19.38 29.27
C ASP A 62 40.69 18.29 28.83
N GLU A 63 40.35 17.36 29.72
CA GLU A 63 39.32 16.36 29.44
C GLU A 63 37.94 17.00 29.25
N MET A 64 37.57 17.99 30.08
CA MET A 64 36.31 18.71 29.93
C MET A 64 36.27 19.55 28.64
N GLU A 65 37.37 20.21 28.27
CA GLU A 65 37.46 20.99 27.03
C GLU A 65 37.34 20.08 25.80
N ASN A 66 38.02 18.92 25.81
CA ASN A 66 37.88 17.92 24.77
C ASN A 66 36.44 17.38 24.67
N ARG A 67 35.79 17.11 25.82
CA ARG A 67 34.37 16.70 25.85
C ARG A 67 33.45 17.80 25.30
N LEU A 68 33.69 19.07 25.65
CA LEU A 68 32.90 20.20 25.14
C LEU A 68 33.11 20.42 23.64
N GLN A 69 34.35 20.29 23.13
CA GLN A 69 34.61 20.33 21.69
C GLN A 69 33.91 19.20 20.96
N THR A 70 33.98 17.98 21.50
CA THR A 70 33.31 16.82 20.91
C THR A 70 31.78 17.02 20.90
N GLN A 71 31.21 17.55 21.98
CA GLN A 71 29.78 17.85 22.03
C GLN A 71 29.37 18.93 21.03
N ARG A 72 30.18 19.99 20.86
CA ARG A 72 29.93 21.02 19.84
C ARG A 72 29.92 20.42 18.44
N GLN A 73 30.93 19.61 18.12
CA GLN A 73 30.99 18.92 16.82
C GLN A 73 29.77 18.03 16.58
N GLN A 74 29.32 17.27 17.59
CA GLN A 74 28.12 16.44 17.47
C GLN A 74 26.84 17.28 17.29
N ILE A 75 26.74 18.45 17.92
CA ILE A 75 25.60 19.35 17.74
C ILE A 75 25.62 19.92 16.32
N ASP A 76 26.78 20.38 15.84
CA ASP A 76 26.93 20.93 14.50
C ASP A 76 26.60 19.88 13.42
N GLU A 77 27.06 18.64 13.61
CA GLU A 77 26.75 17.53 12.72
C GLU A 77 25.25 17.20 12.72
N ARG A 78 24.61 17.18 13.90
CA ARG A 78 23.15 16.98 14.00
C ARG A 78 22.37 18.11 13.33
N LEU A 79 22.78 19.37 13.51
CA LEU A 79 22.13 20.51 12.87
C LEU A 79 22.27 20.45 11.34
N SER A 80 23.43 20.06 10.83
CA SER A 80 23.63 19.81 9.39
C SER A 80 22.68 18.72 8.90
N GLN A 81 22.64 17.56 9.58
CA GLN A 81 21.74 16.48 9.20
C GLN A 81 20.26 16.88 9.27
N PHE A 82 19.86 17.72 10.23
CA PHE A 82 18.49 18.24 10.29
C PHE A 82 18.18 19.16 9.12
N ASN A 83 19.10 20.06 8.73
CA ASN A 83 18.92 20.93 7.57
C ASN A 83 18.86 20.14 6.26
N ASP A 84 19.70 19.11 6.11
CA ASP A 84 19.66 18.23 4.93
C ASP A 84 18.33 17.49 4.83
N ARG A 85 17.82 16.99 5.97
CA ARG A 85 16.51 16.33 6.03
C ARG A 85 15.36 17.30 5.78
N LEU A 86 15.44 18.53 6.27
CA LEU A 86 14.44 19.57 6.02
C LEU A 86 14.38 19.89 4.52
N THR A 87 15.55 20.09 3.89
CA THR A 87 15.66 20.35 2.44
C THR A 87 15.11 19.20 1.61
N ALA A 88 15.39 17.95 2.00
CA ALA A 88 14.85 16.77 1.33
C ALA A 88 13.32 16.66 1.49
N LEU A 89 12.78 16.98 2.67
CA LEU A 89 11.34 16.98 2.93
C LEU A 89 10.62 18.11 2.18
N GLU A 90 11.22 19.30 2.09
CA GLU A 90 10.71 20.40 1.28
C GLU A 90 10.66 20.01 -0.21
N SER A 91 11.75 19.44 -0.74
CA SER A 91 11.76 18.93 -2.12
C SER A 91 10.73 17.83 -2.36
N GLN A 92 10.52 16.92 -1.40
CA GLN A 92 9.48 15.90 -1.51
C GLN A 92 8.07 16.51 -1.46
N SER A 93 7.86 17.53 -0.64
CA SER A 93 6.60 18.26 -0.56
C SER A 93 6.29 18.98 -1.88
N ASP A 94 7.29 19.58 -2.52
CA ASP A 94 7.13 20.23 -3.83
C ASP A 94 6.77 19.22 -4.91
N LEU A 95 7.42 18.05 -4.93
CA LEU A 95 7.07 16.95 -5.85
C LEU A 95 5.64 16.44 -5.62
N HIS A 96 5.22 16.29 -4.36
CA HIS A 96 3.84 15.90 -4.06
C HIS A 96 2.82 16.98 -4.48
N ALA A 97 3.17 18.25 -4.39
CA ALA A 97 2.30 19.34 -4.86
C ALA A 97 2.15 19.29 -6.40
N GLU A 98 3.24 19.04 -7.12
CA GLU A 98 3.25 18.83 -8.56
C GLU A 98 2.39 17.62 -8.96
N ASP A 99 2.55 16.48 -8.29
CA ASP A 99 1.73 15.28 -8.52
C ASP A 99 0.24 15.54 -8.27
N MET A 100 -0.11 16.31 -7.22
CA MET A 100 -1.50 16.66 -6.93
C MET A 100 -2.12 17.59 -7.98
N ASP A 101 -1.33 18.51 -8.53
CA ASP A 101 -1.79 19.36 -9.62
C ASP A 101 -1.93 18.57 -10.93
N GLN A 102 -1.03 17.61 -11.20
CA GLN A 102 -1.18 16.69 -12.34
C GLN A 102 -2.44 15.82 -12.20
N LEU A 103 -2.69 15.25 -11.02
CA LEU A 103 -3.90 14.46 -10.76
C LEU A 103 -5.18 15.29 -10.92
N ARG A 104 -5.16 16.59 -10.58
CA ARG A 104 -6.30 17.48 -10.82
C ARG A 104 -6.56 17.68 -12.31
N VAL A 105 -5.52 17.89 -13.10
CA VAL A 105 -5.63 18.01 -14.56
C VAL A 105 -6.18 16.72 -15.16
N ASP A 106 -5.69 15.56 -14.72
CA ASP A 106 -6.15 14.26 -15.19
C ASP A 106 -7.63 14.00 -14.80
N LEU A 107 -8.04 14.38 -13.59
CA LEU A 107 -9.44 14.31 -13.16
C LEU A 107 -10.35 15.22 -13.98
N GLU A 108 -9.91 16.44 -14.30
CA GLU A 108 -10.67 17.36 -15.14
C GLU A 108 -10.82 16.80 -16.57
N ALA A 109 -9.76 16.21 -17.12
CA ALA A 109 -9.79 15.55 -18.42
C ALA A 109 -10.72 14.32 -18.43
N LEU A 110 -10.68 13.50 -17.37
CA LEU A 110 -11.55 12.33 -17.23
C LEU A 110 -13.01 12.74 -17.05
N GLN A 111 -13.29 13.80 -16.28
CA GLN A 111 -14.63 14.36 -16.14
C GLN A 111 -15.16 14.87 -17.48
N ALA A 112 -14.33 15.57 -18.26
CA ALA A 112 -14.69 16.00 -19.61
C ALA A 112 -15.01 14.80 -20.51
N ALA A 113 -14.20 13.74 -20.50
CA ALA A 113 -14.44 12.52 -21.28
C ALA A 113 -15.75 11.81 -20.87
N VAL A 114 -16.04 11.71 -19.57
CA VAL A 114 -17.29 11.13 -19.07
C VAL A 114 -18.50 11.96 -19.53
N THR A 115 -18.40 13.29 -19.51
CA THR A 115 -19.49 14.14 -20.00
C THR A 115 -19.72 14.01 -21.50
N ASP A 116 -18.66 13.82 -22.28
CA ASP A 116 -18.75 13.58 -23.73
C ASP A 116 -19.40 12.22 -24.03
N GLN A 117 -18.98 11.18 -23.30
CA GLN A 117 -19.57 9.85 -23.41
C GLN A 117 -21.05 9.83 -23.02
N ALA A 118 -21.46 10.59 -22.00
CA ALA A 118 -22.87 10.73 -21.64
C ALA A 118 -23.70 11.39 -22.77
N LEU A 119 -23.09 12.30 -23.54
CA LEU A 119 -23.70 12.94 -24.69
C LEU A 119 -23.84 11.94 -25.86
N GLU A 120 -22.84 11.09 -26.06
CA GLU A 120 -22.86 10.01 -27.05
C GLU A 120 -23.93 8.96 -26.73
N VAL A 121 -24.05 8.53 -25.47
CA VAL A 121 -25.15 7.64 -25.04
C VAL A 121 -26.51 8.28 -25.28
N ARG A 122 -26.67 9.58 -25.03
CA ARG A 122 -27.92 10.29 -25.37
C ARG A 122 -28.20 10.30 -26.87
N ARG A 123 -27.16 10.47 -27.72
CA ARG A 123 -27.31 10.37 -29.17
C ARG A 123 -27.72 8.96 -29.59
N LEU A 124 -27.13 7.93 -29.01
CA LEU A 124 -27.52 6.54 -29.29
C LEU A 124 -28.97 6.27 -28.90
N ASN A 125 -29.42 6.71 -27.72
CA ASN A 125 -30.84 6.60 -27.31
C ASN A 125 -31.78 7.36 -28.26
N GLN A 126 -31.37 8.53 -28.77
CA GLN A 126 -32.15 9.27 -29.76
C GLN A 126 -32.24 8.49 -31.08
N ILE A 127 -31.15 7.90 -31.55
CA ILE A 127 -31.12 7.05 -32.75
C ILE A 127 -32.03 5.83 -32.53
N GLU A 128 -31.94 5.16 -31.38
CA GLU A 128 -32.81 4.03 -31.04
C GLU A 128 -34.28 4.42 -31.08
N SER A 129 -34.65 5.57 -30.51
CA SER A 129 -36.03 6.07 -30.57
C SER A 129 -36.49 6.38 -31.99
N ALA A 130 -35.60 6.93 -32.83
CA ALA A 130 -35.89 7.22 -34.23
C ALA A 130 -36.05 5.94 -35.05
N VAL A 131 -35.23 4.92 -34.78
CA VAL A 131 -35.33 3.59 -35.39
C VAL A 131 -36.63 2.90 -34.96
N SER A 132 -36.98 2.97 -33.68
CA SER A 132 -38.25 2.41 -33.16
C SER A 132 -39.46 3.10 -33.80
N TYR A 133 -39.46 4.43 -33.87
CA TYR A 133 -40.50 5.20 -34.55
C TYR A 133 -40.61 4.81 -36.04
N LEU A 134 -39.47 4.70 -36.73
CA LEU A 134 -39.45 4.27 -38.13
C LEU A 134 -39.96 2.83 -38.29
N ALA A 135 -39.61 1.92 -37.37
CA ALA A 135 -40.09 0.55 -37.38
C ALA A 135 -41.61 0.50 -37.19
N THR A 136 -42.17 1.28 -36.26
CA THR A 136 -43.63 1.42 -36.10
C THR A 136 -44.28 1.95 -37.37
N GLN A 137 -43.70 2.99 -37.98
CA GLN A 137 -44.23 3.60 -39.19
C GLN A 137 -44.20 2.64 -40.40
N VAL A 138 -43.13 1.84 -40.53
CA VAL A 138 -43.02 0.78 -41.54
C VAL A 138 -44.02 -0.34 -41.28
N MET A 139 -44.24 -0.71 -40.01
CA MET A 139 -45.22 -1.71 -39.61
C MET A 139 -46.65 -1.24 -39.94
N GLU A 140 -46.98 0.03 -39.64
CA GLU A 140 -48.26 0.65 -40.01
C GLU A 140 -48.44 0.71 -41.53
N GLN A 141 -47.43 1.14 -42.29
CA GLN A 141 -47.49 1.12 -43.76
C GLN A 141 -47.67 -0.29 -44.33
N ARG A 142 -47.03 -1.30 -43.73
CA ARG A 142 -47.24 -2.70 -44.12
C ARG A 142 -48.65 -3.15 -43.78
N LEU A 143 -49.17 -2.81 -42.60
CA LEU A 143 -50.54 -3.16 -42.19
C LEU A 143 -51.60 -2.50 -43.09
N GLU A 144 -51.40 -1.25 -43.51
CA GLU A 144 -52.24 -0.59 -44.52
C GLU A 144 -52.20 -1.33 -45.86
N ARG A 145 -51.03 -1.78 -46.32
CA ARG A 145 -50.91 -2.61 -47.54
C ARG A 145 -51.57 -3.98 -47.41
N PHE A 146 -51.66 -4.55 -46.21
CA PHE A 146 -52.34 -5.84 -45.97
C PHE A 146 -53.86 -5.71 -45.81
N THR A 147 -54.35 -4.57 -45.34
CA THR A 147 -55.78 -4.30 -45.12
C THR A 147 -56.47 -3.63 -46.31
N ALA A 148 -55.71 -2.94 -47.17
CA ALA A 148 -56.14 -2.55 -48.51
C ALA A 148 -56.32 -3.82 -49.36
N THR A 149 -57.57 -4.28 -49.41
CA THR A 149 -58.14 -5.38 -50.20
C THR A 149 -57.12 -6.17 -51.04
N PRO A 150 -56.81 -7.44 -50.70
CA PRO A 150 -55.98 -8.27 -51.54
C PRO A 150 -56.74 -8.50 -52.85
N THR A 151 -56.37 -7.75 -53.88
CA THR A 151 -56.67 -8.16 -55.24
C THR A 151 -55.74 -9.34 -55.48
N PRO A 152 -56.26 -10.56 -55.69
CA PRO A 152 -55.41 -11.71 -55.93
C PRO A 152 -54.71 -11.51 -57.27
N THR A 153 -53.51 -10.94 -57.26
CA THR A 153 -52.67 -10.94 -58.45
C THR A 153 -52.15 -12.36 -58.67
N PRO A 154 -52.33 -12.95 -59.86
CA PRO A 154 -51.94 -14.34 -60.17
C PRO A 154 -50.43 -14.62 -60.23
N TYR A 155 -49.58 -13.72 -59.75
CA TYR A 155 -48.12 -13.90 -59.76
C TYR A 155 -47.63 -14.14 -58.33
N GLY A 156 -47.33 -15.41 -58.07
CA GLY A 156 -46.90 -15.92 -56.78
C GLY A 156 -45.59 -15.29 -56.30
N TRP A 157 -45.70 -14.55 -55.20
CA TRP A 157 -44.56 -14.19 -54.37
C TRP A 157 -44.16 -15.40 -53.53
N LYS A 158 -43.28 -16.22 -54.10
CA LYS A 158 -42.67 -17.38 -53.46
C LYS A 158 -41.49 -16.96 -52.56
N GLY A 159 -41.70 -15.94 -51.73
CA GLY A 159 -40.68 -15.37 -50.84
C GLY A 159 -41.21 -14.82 -49.52
N ALA A 160 -42.51 -14.88 -49.25
CA ALA A 160 -43.12 -14.44 -47.99
C ALA A 160 -43.16 -15.55 -46.93
N GLY A 161 -42.10 -16.38 -46.87
CA GLY A 161 -41.96 -17.46 -45.88
C GLY A 161 -41.26 -17.02 -44.59
N GLU A 162 -40.57 -15.88 -44.60
CA GLU A 162 -39.85 -15.37 -43.44
C GLU A 162 -40.78 -14.44 -42.65
N GLN A 163 -41.75 -15.07 -41.98
CA GLN A 163 -42.44 -14.41 -40.88
C GLN A 163 -41.36 -14.05 -39.85
N VAL A 164 -40.97 -12.77 -39.79
CA VAL A 164 -40.12 -12.25 -38.71
C VAL A 164 -40.75 -12.73 -37.41
N ASN A 165 -40.04 -13.64 -36.74
CA ASN A 165 -40.54 -14.27 -35.53
C ASN A 165 -40.43 -13.25 -34.40
N LEU A 166 -41.48 -12.44 -34.23
CA LEU A 166 -41.55 -11.39 -33.22
C LEU A 166 -41.27 -11.91 -31.80
N GLU A 167 -41.58 -13.19 -31.53
CA GLU A 167 -41.28 -13.83 -30.26
C GLU A 167 -39.77 -14.08 -30.09
N ALA A 168 -39.10 -14.57 -31.14
CA ALA A 168 -37.65 -14.75 -31.11
C ALA A 168 -36.91 -13.42 -30.90
N LEU A 169 -37.35 -12.35 -31.57
CA LEU A 169 -36.77 -11.02 -31.39
C LEU A 169 -36.98 -10.50 -29.96
N ARG A 170 -38.17 -10.76 -29.38
CA ARG A 170 -38.45 -10.38 -28.00
C ARG A 170 -37.52 -11.10 -27.02
N SER A 171 -37.30 -12.39 -27.22
CA SER A 171 -36.37 -13.19 -26.41
C SER A 171 -34.94 -12.68 -26.51
N ASP A 172 -34.49 -12.32 -27.71
CA ASP A 172 -33.16 -11.75 -27.91
C ASP A 172 -32.99 -10.40 -27.18
N VAL A 173 -34.01 -9.53 -27.20
CA VAL A 173 -34.02 -8.26 -26.46
C VAL A 173 -34.01 -8.50 -24.94
N GLU A 174 -34.75 -9.49 -24.46
CA GLU A 174 -34.78 -9.86 -23.04
C GLU A 174 -33.40 -10.38 -22.57
N VAL A 175 -32.73 -11.21 -23.36
CA VAL A 175 -31.37 -11.66 -23.06
C VAL A 175 -30.36 -10.51 -23.10
N LEU A 176 -30.44 -9.63 -24.10
CA LEU A 176 -29.57 -8.46 -24.18
C LEU A 176 -29.73 -7.55 -22.96
N LYS A 177 -30.97 -7.38 -22.47
CA LYS A 177 -31.24 -6.65 -21.24
C LYS A 177 -30.64 -7.33 -20.01
N ALA A 178 -30.67 -8.66 -19.93
CA ALA A 178 -30.00 -9.40 -18.86
C ALA A 178 -28.47 -9.22 -18.92
N LEU A 179 -27.86 -9.32 -20.11
CA LEU A 179 -26.43 -9.05 -20.32
C LEU A 179 -26.03 -7.65 -19.84
N LEU A 180 -26.82 -6.63 -20.18
CA LEU A 180 -26.58 -5.25 -19.75
C LEU A 180 -26.67 -5.09 -18.21
N LEU A 181 -27.65 -5.75 -17.58
CA LEU A 181 -27.78 -5.73 -16.12
C LEU A 181 -26.58 -6.39 -15.43
N ILE A 182 -26.07 -7.50 -15.99
CA ILE A 182 -24.87 -8.17 -15.49
C ILE A 182 -23.64 -7.27 -15.62
N ASP A 183 -23.47 -6.59 -16.75
CA ASP A 183 -22.33 -5.68 -16.95
C ASP A 183 -22.40 -4.45 -16.03
N ARG A 184 -23.61 -3.91 -15.82
CA ARG A 184 -23.82 -2.83 -14.87
C ARG A 184 -23.50 -3.24 -13.43
N ALA A 185 -23.93 -4.43 -13.01
CA ALA A 185 -23.56 -4.98 -11.70
C ALA A 185 -22.04 -5.09 -11.53
N ARG A 186 -21.31 -5.51 -12.56
CA ARG A 186 -19.83 -5.54 -12.53
C ARG A 186 -19.24 -4.15 -12.38
N SER A 187 -19.76 -3.16 -13.10
CA SER A 187 -19.33 -1.76 -12.95
C SER A 187 -19.59 -1.24 -11.54
N ASP A 188 -20.74 -1.54 -10.95
CA ASP A 188 -21.08 -1.09 -9.59
C ASP A 188 -20.15 -1.71 -8.54
N LEU A 189 -19.77 -2.99 -8.71
CA LEU A 189 -18.74 -3.63 -7.86
C LEU A 189 -17.37 -2.95 -7.96
N LEU A 190 -16.99 -2.48 -9.15
CA LEU A 190 -15.74 -1.73 -9.34
C LEU A 190 -15.79 -0.33 -8.71
N GLN A 191 -16.98 0.22 -8.50
CA GLN A 191 -17.22 1.54 -7.90
C GLN A 191 -17.52 1.47 -6.40
N ASP A 192 -17.32 0.31 -5.76
CA ASP A 192 -17.62 0.08 -4.35
C ASP A 192 -19.10 0.32 -3.98
N GLN A 193 -20.00 -0.05 -4.89
CA GLN A 193 -21.47 0.04 -4.76
C GLN A 193 -22.13 -1.35 -4.76
N PRO A 194 -21.96 -2.14 -3.68
CA PRO A 194 -22.44 -3.53 -3.65
C PRO A 194 -23.97 -3.66 -3.56
N GLU A 195 -24.66 -2.68 -2.97
CA GLU A 195 -26.14 -2.70 -2.88
C GLU A 195 -26.78 -2.51 -4.26
N GLU A 196 -26.26 -1.60 -5.07
CA GLU A 196 -26.66 -1.39 -6.46
C GLU A 196 -26.36 -2.62 -7.32
N ALA A 197 -25.17 -3.22 -7.15
CA ALA A 197 -24.80 -4.46 -7.83
C ALA A 197 -25.79 -5.58 -7.51
N GLU A 198 -26.14 -5.78 -6.23
CA GLU A 198 -27.12 -6.79 -5.80
C GLU A 198 -28.47 -6.59 -6.50
N ASN A 199 -28.96 -5.36 -6.56
CA ASN A 199 -30.22 -5.03 -7.24
C ASN A 199 -30.19 -5.39 -8.73
N HIS A 200 -29.09 -5.10 -9.43
CA HIS A 200 -28.93 -5.45 -10.84
C HIS A 200 -28.82 -6.96 -11.06
N ILE A 201 -28.12 -7.70 -10.18
CA ILE A 201 -28.03 -9.16 -10.24
C ILE A 201 -29.42 -9.80 -10.07
N ARG A 202 -30.20 -9.37 -9.07
CA ARG A 202 -31.57 -9.86 -8.85
C ARG A 202 -32.49 -9.54 -10.03
N ALA A 203 -32.35 -8.35 -10.62
CA ALA A 203 -33.11 -7.97 -11.80
C ALA A 203 -32.79 -8.90 -12.99
N ALA A 204 -31.51 -9.19 -13.24
CA ALA A 204 -31.08 -10.11 -14.29
C ALA A 204 -31.62 -11.53 -14.07
N GLN A 205 -31.54 -12.05 -12.83
CA GLN A 205 -32.09 -13.35 -12.48
C GLN A 205 -33.60 -13.43 -12.74
N SER A 206 -34.37 -12.42 -12.31
CA SER A 206 -35.83 -12.42 -12.50
C SER A 206 -36.22 -12.42 -13.99
N LEU A 207 -35.44 -11.71 -14.82
CA LEU A 207 -35.66 -11.63 -16.25
C LEU A 207 -35.36 -12.97 -16.93
N LEU A 208 -34.21 -13.57 -16.64
CA LEU A 208 -33.82 -14.87 -17.19
C LEU A 208 -34.76 -15.99 -16.74
N ALA A 209 -35.24 -15.97 -15.49
CA ALA A 209 -36.23 -16.93 -15.00
C ALA A 209 -37.57 -16.80 -15.74
N ALA A 210 -38.07 -15.56 -15.92
CA ALA A 210 -39.30 -15.29 -16.66
C ALA A 210 -39.21 -15.69 -18.14
N LEU A 211 -38.02 -15.58 -18.73
CA LEU A 211 -37.77 -16.01 -20.11
C LEU A 211 -37.76 -17.54 -20.22
N ALA A 212 -37.06 -18.24 -19.30
CA ALA A 212 -37.00 -19.69 -19.28
C ALA A 212 -38.37 -20.35 -19.04
N GLU A 213 -39.23 -19.73 -18.22
CA GLU A 213 -40.60 -20.23 -17.98
C GLU A 213 -41.51 -20.06 -19.21
N ARG A 214 -41.33 -18.99 -19.97
CA ARG A 214 -42.16 -18.66 -21.13
C ARG A 214 -41.85 -19.53 -22.35
N GLU A 215 -40.58 -19.81 -22.58
CA GLU A 215 -40.11 -20.48 -23.80
C GLU A 215 -39.31 -21.76 -23.51
N PRO A 216 -39.88 -22.76 -22.81
CA PRO A 216 -39.15 -23.96 -22.42
C PRO A 216 -38.67 -24.82 -23.61
N ALA A 217 -39.17 -24.55 -24.83
CA ALA A 217 -38.81 -25.26 -26.04
C ALA A 217 -37.61 -24.65 -26.79
N ASP A 218 -37.19 -23.41 -26.50
CA ASP A 218 -36.03 -22.83 -27.17
C ASP A 218 -34.74 -23.50 -26.67
N ALA A 219 -33.99 -24.09 -27.60
CA ALA A 219 -32.72 -24.75 -27.29
C ALA A 219 -31.67 -23.79 -26.73
N ARG A 220 -31.71 -22.51 -27.13
CA ARG A 220 -30.77 -21.47 -26.65
C ARG A 220 -30.93 -21.18 -25.17
N LEU A 221 -32.14 -21.35 -24.63
CA LEU A 221 -32.44 -21.09 -23.21
C LEU A 221 -31.94 -22.18 -22.27
N ARG A 222 -31.36 -23.27 -22.80
CA ARG A 222 -30.80 -24.37 -21.99
C ARG A 222 -29.63 -23.96 -21.09
N VAL A 223 -28.95 -22.85 -21.40
CA VAL A 223 -27.85 -22.34 -20.58
C VAL A 223 -28.30 -21.51 -19.39
N ILE A 224 -29.55 -21.02 -19.37
CA ILE A 224 -30.06 -20.14 -18.31
C ILE A 224 -29.87 -20.75 -16.91
N PRO A 225 -30.18 -22.03 -16.64
CA PRO A 225 -29.95 -22.60 -15.31
C PRO A 225 -28.49 -22.55 -14.83
N GLY A 226 -27.53 -22.67 -15.75
CA GLY A 226 -26.10 -22.55 -15.45
C GLY A 226 -25.70 -21.10 -15.15
N VAL A 227 -26.24 -20.16 -15.92
CA VAL A 227 -26.05 -18.71 -15.72
C VAL A 227 -26.66 -18.27 -14.39
N THR A 228 -27.90 -18.63 -14.10
CA THR A 228 -28.58 -18.27 -12.84
C THR A 228 -27.80 -18.76 -11.62
N ARG A 229 -27.24 -19.98 -11.67
CA ARG A 229 -26.40 -20.49 -10.58
C ARG A 229 -25.13 -19.64 -10.35
N ARG A 230 -24.51 -19.13 -11.42
CA ARG A 230 -23.37 -18.20 -11.31
C ARG A 230 -23.80 -16.85 -10.73
N LEU A 231 -24.97 -16.36 -11.11
CA LEU A 231 -25.54 -15.15 -10.51
C LEU A 231 -25.85 -15.34 -9.02
N ASP A 232 -26.31 -16.52 -8.60
CA ASP A 232 -26.54 -16.84 -7.19
C ASP A 232 -25.22 -16.82 -6.38
N LEU A 233 -24.15 -17.43 -6.91
CA LEU A 233 -22.82 -17.37 -6.28
C LEU A 233 -22.30 -15.93 -6.18
N ALA A 234 -22.42 -15.17 -7.27
CA ALA A 234 -22.02 -13.76 -7.26
C ALA A 234 -22.78 -12.94 -6.20
N LEU A 235 -24.06 -13.25 -5.98
CA LEU A 235 -24.90 -12.59 -4.98
C LEU A 235 -24.53 -13.00 -3.53
N GLU A 236 -24.11 -14.26 -3.32
CA GLU A 236 -23.61 -14.73 -2.02
C GLU A 236 -22.28 -14.03 -1.64
N ASP A 237 -21.41 -13.84 -2.63
CA ASP A 237 -20.08 -13.25 -2.43
C ASP A 237 -20.05 -11.71 -2.53
N VAL A 238 -21.16 -11.06 -2.91
CA VAL A 238 -21.19 -9.63 -3.29
C VAL A 238 -20.66 -8.69 -2.20
N ALA A 239 -20.96 -9.00 -0.95
CA ALA A 239 -20.58 -8.20 0.21
C ALA A 239 -19.24 -8.62 0.84
N THR A 240 -18.81 -9.87 0.61
CA THR A 240 -17.64 -10.46 1.27
C THR A 240 -16.42 -10.44 0.36
N SER A 241 -16.60 -10.63 -0.95
CA SER A 241 -15.55 -10.70 -1.95
C SER A 241 -16.02 -10.15 -3.31
N PRO A 242 -16.08 -8.81 -3.47
CA PRO A 242 -16.53 -8.16 -4.71
C PRO A 242 -15.77 -8.61 -5.96
N ILE A 243 -14.49 -8.96 -5.81
CA ILE A 243 -13.64 -9.45 -6.91
C ILE A 243 -14.10 -10.83 -7.40
N LEU A 244 -14.40 -11.77 -6.49
CA LEU A 244 -14.90 -13.10 -6.86
C LEU A 244 -16.28 -12.99 -7.51
N SER A 245 -17.18 -12.18 -6.94
CA SER A 245 -18.48 -11.90 -7.56
C SER A 245 -18.33 -11.36 -8.98
N ALA A 246 -17.42 -10.41 -9.22
CA ALA A 246 -17.19 -9.86 -10.55
C ALA A 246 -16.69 -10.90 -11.56
N GLU A 247 -15.92 -11.91 -11.12
CA GLU A 247 -15.46 -13.04 -11.94
C GLU A 247 -16.60 -14.01 -12.28
N ASP A 248 -17.46 -14.33 -11.32
CA ASP A 248 -18.65 -15.14 -11.56
C ASP A 248 -19.64 -14.45 -12.51
N LEU A 249 -19.83 -13.13 -12.37
CA LEU A 249 -20.64 -12.33 -13.29
C LEU A 249 -20.05 -12.33 -14.71
N LEU A 250 -18.73 -12.21 -14.87
CA LEU A 250 -18.08 -12.30 -16.18
C LEU A 250 -18.28 -13.68 -16.81
N THR A 251 -18.20 -14.75 -16.00
CA THR A 251 -18.44 -16.11 -16.46
C THR A 251 -19.90 -16.29 -16.92
N ALA A 252 -20.85 -15.81 -16.13
CA ALA A 252 -22.28 -15.81 -16.48
C ALA A 252 -22.54 -15.05 -17.80
N TRP A 253 -21.92 -13.88 -17.96
CA TRP A 253 -22.02 -13.05 -19.15
C TRP A 253 -21.50 -13.76 -20.41
N ARG A 254 -20.31 -14.37 -20.33
CA ARG A 254 -19.71 -15.10 -21.47
C ARG A 254 -20.57 -16.28 -21.93
N VAL A 255 -21.16 -17.02 -20.98
CA VAL A 255 -22.04 -18.15 -21.30
C VAL A 255 -23.31 -17.69 -22.04
N LEU A 256 -23.87 -16.53 -21.66
CA LEU A 256 -25.00 -15.95 -22.38
C LEU A 256 -24.59 -15.42 -23.77
N GLU A 257 -23.45 -14.76 -23.88
CA GLU A 257 -22.96 -14.22 -25.16
C GLU A 257 -22.73 -15.34 -26.20
N ASP A 258 -22.07 -16.43 -25.81
CA ASP A 258 -21.70 -17.53 -26.71
C ASP A 258 -22.93 -18.18 -27.38
N GLU A 259 -24.01 -18.37 -26.62
CA GLU A 259 -25.24 -18.99 -27.12
C GLU A 259 -26.14 -18.03 -27.90
N PHE A 260 -26.15 -16.74 -27.56
CA PHE A 260 -27.10 -15.79 -28.14
C PHE A 260 -26.54 -14.91 -29.25
N ILE A 261 -25.25 -14.57 -29.24
CA ILE A 261 -24.66 -13.62 -30.20
C ILE A 261 -23.89 -14.34 -31.31
N ILE A 262 -23.22 -15.47 -31.01
CA ILE A 262 -22.28 -16.09 -31.96
C ILE A 262 -22.92 -17.21 -32.79
N THR A 263 -24.07 -17.75 -32.36
CA THR A 263 -24.55 -19.01 -32.92
C THR A 263 -25.89 -18.85 -33.65
N LYS A 264 -25.91 -18.32 -34.90
CA LYS A 264 -26.77 -18.94 -35.94
C LYS A 264 -26.65 -18.62 -37.43
N GLU A 265 -26.10 -17.50 -37.91
CA GLU A 265 -26.22 -17.23 -39.38
C GLU A 265 -24.94 -17.26 -40.20
N ILE A 266 -23.75 -17.08 -39.64
CA ILE A 266 -22.54 -16.99 -40.49
C ILE A 266 -21.92 -18.37 -40.80
N GLY A 267 -22.22 -19.39 -39.98
CA GLY A 267 -21.55 -20.70 -40.10
C GLY A 267 -22.20 -21.71 -41.05
N LYS A 268 -23.48 -21.57 -41.39
CA LYS A 268 -24.21 -22.61 -42.17
C LYS A 268 -24.32 -22.35 -43.67
N GLU A 269 -24.09 -21.13 -44.14
CA GLU A 269 -24.17 -20.83 -45.59
C GLU A 269 -22.83 -21.04 -46.32
N ILE A 270 -21.73 -21.26 -45.59
CA ILE A 270 -20.41 -21.49 -46.21
C ILE A 270 -20.13 -23.00 -46.43
N GLU A 271 -20.77 -23.92 -45.71
CA GLU A 271 -20.48 -25.36 -45.85
C GLU A 271 -21.19 -26.05 -47.03
N ASP A 272 -22.26 -25.48 -47.61
CA ASP A 272 -23.02 -26.14 -48.69
C ASP A 272 -22.66 -25.67 -50.12
N GLU A 273 -21.88 -24.60 -50.31
CA GLU A 273 -21.53 -24.09 -51.66
C GLU A 273 -20.11 -24.41 -52.16
N THR A 274 -19.17 -24.85 -51.33
CA THR A 274 -17.80 -25.17 -51.80
C THR A 274 -17.48 -26.65 -51.75
N GLY A 275 -18.05 -27.41 -52.68
CA GLY A 275 -17.50 -28.68 -53.14
C GLY A 275 -16.19 -28.49 -53.91
N VAL A 276 -15.13 -28.03 -53.23
CA VAL A 276 -13.77 -27.96 -53.80
C VAL A 276 -12.88 -28.90 -53.00
N GLY A 277 -12.24 -29.82 -53.70
CA GLY A 277 -11.37 -30.85 -53.14
C GLY A 277 -10.15 -30.30 -52.40
N PRO A 278 -9.36 -31.18 -51.74
CA PRO A 278 -8.32 -30.78 -50.81
C PRO A 278 -7.13 -30.19 -51.58
N GLU A 279 -7.12 -28.87 -51.73
CA GLU A 279 -5.94 -28.12 -52.13
C GLU A 279 -5.30 -27.51 -50.89
N ALA A 280 -3.97 -27.65 -50.81
CA ALA A 280 -3.17 -27.52 -49.61
C ALA A 280 -3.46 -26.24 -48.81
N ALA A 281 -3.80 -26.42 -47.52
CA ALA A 281 -3.97 -25.33 -46.58
C ALA A 281 -2.66 -24.51 -46.48
N PRO A 282 -2.71 -23.18 -46.62
CA PRO A 282 -1.62 -22.33 -46.18
C PRO A 282 -1.57 -22.38 -44.65
N ASP A 283 -0.38 -22.69 -44.13
CA ASP A 283 -0.04 -22.70 -42.71
C ASP A 283 -0.18 -21.28 -42.12
N TRP A 284 -1.36 -21.00 -41.58
CA TRP A 284 -1.64 -19.84 -40.73
C TRP A 284 -1.69 -20.27 -39.26
N GLY A 285 -0.71 -21.08 -38.82
CA GLY A 285 -0.47 -21.24 -37.40
C GLY A 285 -0.37 -19.86 -36.74
N PRO A 286 -1.06 -19.60 -35.62
CA PRO A 286 -0.92 -18.34 -34.91
C PRO A 286 0.56 -18.17 -34.56
N THR A 287 1.18 -17.12 -35.07
CA THR A 287 2.47 -16.67 -34.55
C THR A 287 2.22 -16.22 -33.13
N TYR A 288 2.38 -17.15 -32.19
CA TYR A 288 2.45 -16.85 -30.77
C TYR A 288 3.62 -15.89 -30.59
N THR A 289 3.33 -14.61 -30.45
CA THR A 289 4.29 -13.66 -29.94
C THR A 289 4.53 -14.08 -28.49
N PRO A 290 5.74 -14.52 -28.11
CA PRO A 290 5.99 -14.95 -26.76
C PRO A 290 5.66 -13.79 -25.81
N ILE A 291 4.78 -14.05 -24.85
CA ILE A 291 4.49 -13.13 -23.75
C ILE A 291 5.85 -12.78 -23.13
N PRO A 292 6.22 -11.48 -23.01
CA PRO A 292 7.46 -11.11 -22.36
C PRO A 292 7.44 -11.71 -20.95
N THR A 293 8.42 -12.57 -20.69
CA THR A 293 8.62 -13.12 -19.35
C THR A 293 9.00 -11.95 -18.46
N PHE A 294 8.09 -11.53 -17.59
CA PHE A 294 8.42 -10.60 -16.52
C PHE A 294 9.48 -11.27 -15.66
N THR A 295 10.70 -10.75 -15.76
CA THR A 295 11.79 -11.11 -14.86
C THR A 295 11.35 -10.70 -13.47
N THR A 296 11.16 -11.67 -12.59
CA THR A 296 10.90 -11.44 -11.17
C THR A 296 11.95 -10.48 -10.63
N THR A 297 11.50 -9.31 -10.14
CA THR A 297 12.32 -8.35 -9.41
C THR A 297 13.19 -9.11 -8.40
N PRO A 298 14.52 -8.90 -8.38
CA PRO A 298 15.38 -9.59 -7.44
C PRO A 298 14.91 -9.29 -6.01
N THR A 299 14.54 -10.35 -5.28
CA THR A 299 14.32 -10.29 -3.85
C THR A 299 15.60 -9.75 -3.21
N LEU A 300 15.54 -8.51 -2.73
CA LEU A 300 16.63 -7.92 -1.96
C LEU A 300 16.90 -8.83 -0.76
N PRO A 301 18.17 -9.21 -0.52
CA PRO A 301 18.52 -9.99 0.67
C PRO A 301 18.12 -9.22 1.92
N PRO A 302 17.75 -9.91 3.01
CA PRO A 302 17.38 -9.26 4.27
C PRO A 302 18.52 -8.32 4.69
N MET A 303 18.16 -7.06 4.91
CA MET A 303 19.03 -6.03 5.45
C MET A 303 19.55 -6.53 6.81
N VAL A 304 20.80 -6.99 6.82
CA VAL A 304 21.50 -7.36 8.05
C VAL A 304 21.68 -6.10 8.88
N THR A 305 20.90 -5.98 9.94
CA THR A 305 21.11 -4.98 10.99
C THR A 305 22.55 -5.10 11.50
N PRO A 306 23.39 -4.05 11.39
CA PRO A 306 24.73 -4.11 11.93
C PRO A 306 24.66 -4.17 13.46
N THR A 307 24.91 -5.36 14.02
CA THR A 307 25.19 -5.52 15.45
C THR A 307 26.49 -4.77 15.75
N ALA A 308 26.39 -3.67 16.49
CA ALA A 308 27.54 -2.91 16.97
C ALA A 308 28.40 -3.80 17.87
N TYR A 309 29.55 -4.25 17.37
CA TYR A 309 30.59 -4.85 18.20
C TYR A 309 31.25 -3.75 19.02
N MET A 310 30.93 -3.69 20.31
CA MET A 310 31.74 -2.96 21.27
C MET A 310 33.07 -3.69 21.47
N THR A 311 34.16 -3.10 20.98
CA THR A 311 35.52 -3.55 21.27
C THR A 311 35.87 -3.21 22.73
N PRO A 312 36.17 -4.18 23.60
CA PRO A 312 36.70 -3.89 24.93
C PRO A 312 38.13 -3.38 24.79
N THR A 313 38.37 -2.16 25.27
CA THR A 313 39.71 -1.57 25.38
C THR A 313 40.48 -2.28 26.50
N PRO A 314 41.70 -2.78 26.25
CA PRO A 314 42.51 -3.42 27.29
C PRO A 314 43.07 -2.36 28.26
N ARG A 315 43.10 -2.73 29.55
CA ARG A 315 43.73 -1.99 30.64
C ARG A 315 45.25 -2.10 30.59
#